data_AF-A0A7W1CM62-F1
#
_entry.id   AF-A0A7W1CM62-F1
#
_cell.length_a   1.000
_cell.length_b   1.000
_cell.length_c   1.000
_cell.angle_alpha   90.00
_cell.angle_beta   90.00
_cell.angle_gamma   90.00
#
_symmetry.space_group_name_H-M   'P 1'
#
loop_
_entity.id
_entity.type
_entity.pdbx_description
1 polymer ?
#
loop_
_entity_poly.entity_id
_entity_poly.type
_entity_poly.pdbx_seq_one_letter_code
_entity_poly.pdbx_strand_id
1 'polypeptide(L)' 'MHDISDLERCGIPGVFVASAEFEQAAQAQAQSLGFSAAARVFTPHPIQDRTDDEMRAYADAAFDEIVAQVTA' A
#
# COMPACT_ATOMS: atom_id res chain seq x y z
N MET A 1 -3.04 7.09 -1.78
CA MET A 1 -2.02 8.16 -1.90
C MET A 1 -2.35 9.36 -1.01
N HIS A 2 -3.42 10.11 -1.26
CA HIS A 2 -3.75 11.33 -0.50
C HIS A 2 -3.83 11.11 1.02
N ASP A 3 -4.56 10.11 1.48
CA ASP A 3 -4.69 9.82 2.92
C ASP A 3 -3.33 9.57 3.59
N ILE A 4 -2.45 8.82 2.92
CA ILE A 4 -1.10 8.52 3.44
C ILE A 4 -0.24 9.78 3.47
N SER A 5 -0.29 10.60 2.42
CA SER A 5 0.41 11.88 2.40
C SER A 5 -0.07 12.82 3.52
N ASP A 6 -1.35 12.80 3.86
CA ASP A 6 -1.90 13.63 4.94
C ASP A 6 -1.53 13.09 6.32
N LEU A 7 -1.48 11.76 6.52
CA LEU A 7 -0.95 11.15 7.75
C LEU A 7 0.53 11.51 7.95
N GLU A 8 1.35 11.38 6.90
CA GLU A 8 2.78 11.71 6.97
C GLU A 8 3.01 13.19 7.30
N ARG A 9 2.21 14.10 6.73
CA ARG A 9 2.24 15.53 7.09
C ARG A 9 1.90 15.79 8.56
N CYS A 10 1.10 14.93 9.18
CA CYS A 10 0.77 14.97 10.60
C CYS A 10 1.83 14.29 11.48
N GLY A 11 2.92 13.76 10.90
CA GLY A 11 3.94 13.00 11.63
C GLY A 11 3.47 11.60 12.04
N ILE A 12 2.44 11.07 11.38
CA ILE A 12 1.90 9.73 11.62
C ILE A 12 2.36 8.83 10.47
N PRO A 13 3.13 7.76 10.73
CA PRO A 13 3.49 6.79 9.70
C PRO A 13 2.23 6.15 9.10
N GLY A 14 2.18 6.08 7.77
CA GLY A 14 1.07 5.48 7.04
C GLY A 14 1.57 4.63 5.89
N VAL A 15 0.88 3.51 5.65
CA VAL A 15 1.08 2.66 4.47
C VAL A 15 -0.29 2.41 3.85
N PHE A 16 -0.39 2.43 2.53
CA PHE A 16 -1.59 1.94 1.86
C PHE A 16 -1.30 0.62 1.14
N VAL A 17 -2.34 -0.19 1.02
CA VAL A 17 -2.31 -1.45 0.29
C VAL A 17 -3.18 -1.32 -0.95
N ALA A 18 -2.67 -1.75 -2.10
CA ALA A 18 -3.40 -1.76 -3.37
C ALA A 18 -3.08 -3.02 -4.18
N SER A 19 -3.78 -3.25 -5.29
CA SER A 19 -3.40 -4.31 -6.24
C SER A 19 -2.25 -3.88 -7.15
N ALA A 20 -1.44 -4.83 -7.62
CA ALA A 20 -0.23 -4.58 -8.42
C ALA A 20 -0.47 -3.77 -9.70
N GLU A 21 -1.66 -3.79 -10.29
CA GLU A 21 -2.03 -2.98 -11.47
C GLU A 21 -1.93 -1.48 -11.20
N PHE A 22 -2.02 -1.08 -9.92
CA PHE A 22 -1.97 0.30 -9.52
C PHE A 22 -0.54 0.80 -9.21
N GLU A 23 0.50 -0.01 -9.38
CA GLU A 23 1.88 0.39 -9.11
C GLU A 23 2.29 1.67 -9.87
N GLN A 24 2.06 1.69 -11.18
CA GLN A 24 2.40 2.84 -12.03
C GLN A 24 1.58 4.07 -11.68
N ALA A 25 0.27 3.88 -11.44
CA ALA A 25 -0.62 4.96 -11.04
C ALA A 25 -0.22 5.55 -9.69
N ALA A 26 0.11 4.71 -8.72
CA ALA A 26 0.61 5.12 -7.41
C ALA A 26 1.94 5.86 -7.52
N GLN A 27 2.87 5.41 -8.36
CA GLN A 27 4.14 6.11 -8.60
C GLN A 27 3.92 7.50 -9.22
N ALA A 28 3.10 7.61 -10.25
CA ALA A 28 2.80 8.88 -10.89
C ALA A 28 2.12 9.86 -9.92
N GLN A 29 1.15 9.39 -9.12
CA GLN A 29 0.48 10.21 -8.11
C GLN A 29 1.43 10.65 -6.99
N ALA A 30 2.26 9.74 -6.46
CA ALA A 30 3.26 10.03 -5.44
C ALA A 30 4.22 11.14 -5.88
N GLN A 31 4.70 11.07 -7.13
CA GLN A 31 5.57 12.09 -7.73
C GLN A 31 4.86 13.44 -7.86
N SER A 32 3.63 13.44 -8.39
CA SER A 32 2.82 14.66 -8.54
C SER A 32 2.57 15.37 -7.21
N LEU A 33 2.39 14.60 -6.13
CA LEU A 33 2.15 15.14 -4.79
C LEU A 33 3.43 15.55 -4.05
N GLY A 34 4.62 15.19 -4.56
CA GLY A 34 5.90 15.38 -3.87
C GLY A 34 6.16 14.38 -2.74
N PHE A 35 5.42 13.26 -2.70
CA PHE A 35 5.52 12.20 -1.70
C PHE A 35 6.03 10.89 -2.34
N SER A 36 7.13 10.96 -3.08
CA SER A 36 7.71 9.79 -3.77
C SER A 36 8.13 8.68 -2.80
N ALA A 37 8.45 9.03 -1.56
CA ALA A 37 8.82 8.12 -0.48
C ALA A 37 7.62 7.50 0.27
N ALA A 38 6.38 7.86 -0.07
CA ALA A 38 5.21 7.31 0.60
C ALA A 38 5.19 5.78 0.54
N ALA A 39 5.08 5.17 1.72
CA ALA A 39 5.08 3.73 1.87
C ALA A 39 3.84 3.09 1.25
N ARG A 40 4.05 1.94 0.60
CA ARG A 40 3.03 1.23 -0.17
C ARG A 40 3.35 -0.25 -0.26
N VAL A 41 2.32 -1.08 -0.20
CA VAL A 41 2.44 -2.54 -0.40
C VAL A 41 1.43 -2.95 -1.47
N PHE A 42 1.84 -3.84 -2.37
CA PHE A 42 0.99 -4.32 -3.44
C PHE A 42 0.65 -5.79 -3.29
N THR A 43 -0.63 -6.10 -3.45
CA THR A 43 -1.17 -7.46 -3.45
C THR A 43 -1.41 -7.93 -4.88
N PRO A 44 -1.42 -9.25 -5.14
CA PRO A 44 -1.74 -9.79 -6.45
C PRO A 44 -3.16 -9.43 -6.91
N HIS A 45 -3.40 -9.54 -8.22
CA HIS A 45 -4.69 -9.28 -8.83
C HIS A 45 -5.38 -10.54 -9.35
N PRO A 46 -6.72 -10.52 -9.45
CA PRO A 46 -7.63 -9.57 -8.79
C PRO A 46 -7.68 -9.76 -7.28
N ILE A 47 -8.03 -8.68 -6.58
CA ILE A 47 -8.48 -8.74 -5.18
C ILE A 47 -9.96 -9.13 -5.09
N GLN A 48 -10.73 -8.88 -6.16
CA GLN A 48 -12.13 -9.25 -6.30
C GLN A 48 -12.26 -10.74 -6.65
N ASP A 49 -13.40 -11.34 -6.28
CA ASP A 49 -13.74 -12.74 -6.57
C ASP A 49 -12.69 -13.74 -6.07
N ARG A 50 -12.10 -13.45 -4.91
CA ARG A 50 -11.22 -14.37 -4.18
C ARG A 50 -12.00 -15.13 -3.12
N THR A 51 -11.61 -16.38 -2.91
CA THR A 51 -12.07 -17.17 -1.77
C THR A 51 -11.47 -16.62 -0.47
N ASP A 52 -12.07 -16.97 0.66
CA ASP A 52 -11.56 -16.60 1.98
C ASP A 52 -10.10 -17.06 2.19
N ASP A 53 -9.75 -18.26 1.71
CA ASP A 53 -8.41 -18.81 1.88
C ASP A 53 -7.37 -18.06 1.02
N GLU A 54 -7.74 -17.66 -0.20
CA GLU A 54 -6.89 -16.81 -1.04
C GLU A 54 -6.70 -15.43 -0.41
N MET A 55 -7.74 -14.84 0.17
CA MET A 55 -7.64 -13.55 0.87
C MET A 55 -6.75 -13.63 2.11
N ARG A 56 -6.86 -14.71 2.90
CA ARG A 56 -5.95 -14.95 4.04
C ARG A 56 -4.51 -15.09 3.57
N ALA A 57 -4.27 -15.86 2.51
CA ALA A 57 -2.93 -16.03 1.96
C ALA A 57 -2.33 -14.70 1.48
N TYR A 58 -3.14 -13.81 0.88
CA TYR A 58 -2.67 -12.47 0.49
C TYR A 58 -2.33 -11.61 1.70
N ALA A 59 -3.16 -11.66 2.75
CA ALA A 59 -2.92 -10.92 3.98
C ALA A 59 -1.63 -11.40 4.68
N ASP A 60 -1.46 -12.72 4.82
CA ASP A 60 -0.27 -13.32 5.43
C ASP A 60 0.99 -12.97 4.65
N ALA A 61 0.94 -13.00 3.31
CA ALA A 61 2.07 -12.63 2.46
C ALA A 61 2.45 -11.14 2.54
N ALA A 62 1.48 -10.25 2.74
CA ALA A 62 1.71 -8.80 2.81
C ALA A 62 2.05 -8.30 4.22
N PHE A 63 1.74 -9.07 5.27
CA PHE A 63 1.76 -8.61 6.65
C PHE A 63 3.14 -8.10 7.09
N ASP A 64 4.19 -8.89 6.89
CA ASP A 64 5.54 -8.53 7.34
C ASP A 64 6.05 -7.27 6.64
N GLU A 65 5.73 -7.10 5.35
CA GLU A 65 6.07 -5.91 4.58
C GLU A 65 5.32 -4.67 5.11
N ILE A 66 4.02 -4.79 5.37
CA ILE A 66 3.19 -3.71 5.94
C ILE A 66 3.77 -3.26 7.29
N VAL A 67 4.09 -4.20 8.19
CA VAL A 67 4.64 -3.90 9.51
C VAL A 67 6.00 -3.21 9.38
N ALA A 68 6.88 -3.71 8.52
CA ALA A 68 8.18 -3.10 8.31
C ALA A 68 8.07 -1.65 7.81
N GLN A 69 7.13 -1.37 6.91
CA GLN A 69 6.92 -0.02 6.35
C GLN A 69 6.42 0.99 7.40
N VAL A 70 5.57 0.58 8.35
CA VAL A 70 4.99 1.51 9.35
C VAL A 70 5.79 1.63 10.64
N THR A 71 6.82 0.81 10.84
CA THR A 71 7.64 0.78 12.07
C THR A 71 9.10 1.17 11.87
N ALA A 72 9.52 1.44 10.64
CA ALA A 72 10.88 1.87 10.29
C ALA A 72 11.23 3.28 10.78
#